data_AF-A0A1A9BUY1-F1
#
_entry.id   AF-A0A1A9BUY1-F1
#
_cell.length_a   1.000
_cell.length_b   1.000
_cell.length_c   1.000
_cell.angle_alpha   90.00
_cell.angle_beta   90.00
_cell.angle_gamma   90.00
#
_symmetry.space_group_name_H-M   'P 1'
#
loop_
_entity.id
_entity.type
_entity.pdbx_description
1 polymer ?
#
loop_
_entity_poly.entity_id
_entity_poly.type
_entity_poly.pdbx_seq_one_letter_code
_entity_poly.pdbx_strand_id
1 'polypeptide(L)' 'MTVAEAPPLSPECTLAREPGYGAAHEECRRTDDIPLPHGGGILLQRRCGCACHRQAPPEP' A
#
# COMPACT_ATOMS: atom_id res chain seq x y z
N MET A 1 -9.04 -22.32 -8.38
CA MET A 1 -8.41 -21.90 -7.11
C MET A 1 -8.05 -20.44 -7.27
N THR A 2 -8.87 -19.53 -6.74
CA THR A 2 -8.56 -18.09 -6.74
C THR A 2 -7.63 -17.83 -5.56
N VAL A 3 -6.35 -17.58 -5.84
CA VAL A 3 -5.44 -17.02 -4.83
C VAL A 3 -6.04 -15.67 -4.44
N ALA A 4 -6.38 -15.48 -3.16
CA ALA A 4 -6.69 -14.16 -2.65
C ALA A 4 -5.44 -13.31 -2.84
N GLU A 5 -5.47 -12.44 -3.86
CA GLU A 5 -4.36 -11.56 -4.16
C GLU A 5 -4.13 -10.68 -2.93
N ALA A 6 -2.95 -10.84 -2.31
CA ALA A 6 -2.60 -10.04 -1.16
C ALA A 6 -2.67 -8.56 -1.57
N PRO A 7 -3.25 -7.68 -0.73
CA PRO A 7 -3.36 -6.28 -1.07
C PRO A 7 -1.98 -5.70 -1.41
N PRO A 8 -1.86 -4.86 -2.46
CA PRO A 8 -0.56 -4.35 -2.89
C PRO A 8 0.08 -3.55 -1.75
N LEU A 9 1.33 -3.86 -1.43
CA LEU A 9 2.08 -3.17 -0.39
C LEU A 9 3.04 -2.19 -1.02
N SER A 10 3.28 -1.08 -0.34
CA SER A 10 4.37 -0.19 -0.70
C SER A 10 5.72 -0.81 -0.35
N PRO A 11 6.82 -0.34 -0.97
CA PRO A 11 8.17 -0.84 -0.69
C PRO A 11 8.50 -0.82 0.81
N GLU A 12 8.11 0.24 1.52
CA GLU A 12 8.31 0.43 2.95
C GLU A 12 7.61 -0.66 3.77
N CYS A 13 6.33 -0.92 3.46
CA CYS A 13 5.54 -1.97 4.10
C CYS A 13 5.99 -3.39 3.72
N THR A 14 6.55 -3.55 2.51
CA THR A 14 7.13 -4.82 2.08
C THR A 14 8.39 -5.11 2.89
N LEU A 15 9.29 -4.12 3.01
CA LEU A 15 10.49 -4.23 3.81
C LEU A 15 10.17 -4.45 5.29
N ALA A 16 9.17 -3.76 5.84
CA ALA A 16 8.80 -3.90 7.24
C ALA A 16 8.31 -5.31 7.65
N ARG A 17 7.99 -6.18 6.67
CA ARG A 17 7.68 -7.60 6.94
C ARG A 17 8.93 -8.42 7.19
N GLU A 18 10.08 -7.95 6.72
CA GLU A 18 11.35 -8.62 6.92
C GLU A 18 11.86 -8.37 8.34
N PRO A 19 12.43 -9.40 9.00
CA PRO A 19 12.96 -9.25 10.34
C PRO A 19 14.06 -8.20 10.38
N GLY A 20 13.96 -7.26 11.33
CA GLY A 20 14.91 -6.17 11.51
C GLY A 20 14.57 -4.87 10.75
N TYR A 21 13.54 -4.86 9.91
CA TYR A 21 13.14 -3.70 9.10
C TYR A 21 11.83 -3.04 9.54
N GLY A 22 11.29 -3.39 10.72
CA GLY A 22 10.00 -2.90 11.19
C GLY A 22 9.86 -1.37 11.21
N ALA A 23 10.96 -0.63 11.43
CA ALA A 23 10.98 0.83 11.40
C ALA A 23 10.64 1.42 10.01
N ALA A 24 10.88 0.68 8.92
CA ALA A 24 10.51 1.12 7.57
C ALA A 24 9.01 1.40 7.46
N HIS A 25 8.18 0.73 8.28
CA HIS A 25 6.74 0.98 8.28
C HIS A 25 6.37 2.41 8.66
N GLU A 26 7.13 3.05 9.55
CA GLU A 26 6.87 4.41 10.03
C GLU A 26 7.04 5.47 8.92
N GLU A 27 7.79 5.12 7.87
CA GLU A 27 7.99 5.96 6.69
C GLU A 27 6.91 5.77 5.63
N CYS A 28 6.01 4.79 5.80
CA CYS A 28 4.97 4.52 4.82
C CYS A 28 3.94 5.66 4.77
N ARG A 29 4.03 6.47 3.72
CA ARG A 29 3.10 7.59 3.43
C ARG A 29 2.24 7.33 2.21
N ARG A 30 2.27 6.10 1.68
CA ARG A 30 1.56 5.74 0.45
C ARG A 30 0.10 5.40 0.74
N THR A 31 -0.68 6.40 1.15
CA THR A 31 -2.11 6.26 1.43
C THR A 31 -2.99 6.48 0.19
N ASP A 32 -2.41 7.06 -0.86
CA ASP A 32 -3.11 7.43 -2.09
C ASP A 32 -2.40 6.87 -3.34
N ASP A 33 -3.20 6.62 -4.38
CA ASP A 33 -2.75 6.13 -5.67
C ASP A 33 -2.04 7.26 -6.45
N ILE A 34 -0.86 6.97 -7.00
CA ILE A 34 -0.13 7.93 -7.83
C ILE A 34 -0.44 7.65 -9.30
N PRO A 35 -1.13 8.56 -10.01
CA PRO A 35 -1.37 8.40 -11.44
C PRO A 35 -0.06 8.59 -12.22
N LEU A 36 0.10 7.83 -13.30
CA LEU A 36 1.18 8.04 -14.25
C LEU A 36 0.84 9.24 -15.15
N PRO A 37 1.67 10.31 -15.17
CA PRO A 37 1.44 11.45 -16.07
C PRO A 37 1.38 10.99 -17.52
N HIS A 38 0.39 11.47 -18.27
CA HIS A 38 0.12 11.09 -19.66
C HIS A 38 -0.21 9.59 -19.89
N GLY A 39 -0.38 8.81 -18.82
CA GLY A 39 -0.60 7.37 -18.88
C GLY A 39 -2.05 6.94 -19.14
N GLY A 40 -2.95 7.85 -19.50
CA GLY A 40 -4.34 7.51 -19.86
C GLY A 40 -5.14 6.81 -18.74
N GLY A 41 -4.86 7.09 -17.47
CA GLY A 41 -5.52 6.45 -16.33
C GLY A 41 -4.76 5.26 -15.72
N ILE A 42 -3.56 4.96 -16.20
CA ILE A 42 -2.65 4.00 -15.55
C ILE A 42 -2.07 4.63 -14.28
N LEU A 43 -1.94 3.82 -13.22
CA LEU A 43 -1.28 4.20 -11.98
C LEU A 43 0.22 3.91 -12.06
N LEU A 44 1.05 4.92 -11.79
CA LEU A 44 2.48 4.74 -11.61
C LEU A 44 2.77 3.91 -10.35
N GLN A 45 2.02 4.17 -9.28
CA GLN A 45 2.14 3.42 -8.05
C GLN A 45 0.79 3.36 -7.34
N ARG A 46 0.37 2.14 -6.93
CA ARG A 46 -0.86 1.96 -6.16
C ARG A 46 -0.68 2.38 -4.71
N ARG A 47 -1.77 2.78 -4.05
CA ARG A 47 -1.81 2.98 -2.61
C ARG A 47 -1.43 1.71 -1.86
N CYS A 48 -0.80 1.86 -0.71
CA CYS A 48 -0.54 0.75 0.19
C CYS A 48 -1.86 0.17 0.70
N GLY A 49 -2.03 -1.14 0.54
CA GLY A 49 -3.19 -1.87 1.02
C GLY A 49 -2.99 -2.52 2.39
N CYS A 50 -1.95 -2.12 3.14
CA CYS A 50 -1.80 -2.55 4.53
C CYS A 50 -2.96 -2.03 5.39
N ALA A 51 -3.33 -2.79 6.43
CA ALA A 51 -4.45 -2.43 7.29
C ALA A 51 -4.21 -1.13 8.08
N CYS A 52 -2.94 -0.77 8.31
CA CYS A 52 -2.55 0.43 9.06
C CYS A 52 -2.94 1.74 8.38
N HIS A 53 -3.12 1.74 7.06
CA HIS A 53 -3.55 2.91 6.28
C HIS A 53 -4.98 2.79 5.74
N ARG A 54 -5.62 1.64 5.91
CA ARG A 54 -7.03 1.49 5.56
C ARG A 54 -7.82 2.27 6.62
N GLN A 55 -8.27 3.48 6.27
CA GLN A 55 -9.27 4.18 7.09
C GLN A 55 -10.39 3.18 7.35
N ALA A 56 -10.65 2.88 8.63
CA ALA A 56 -11.83 2.11 9.00
C ALA A 56 -13.04 2.82 8.36
N PRO A 57 -13.97 2.11 7.71
CA PRO A 57 -15.21 2.74 7.29
C PRO A 57 -15.84 3.38 8.54
N PRO A 58 -16.34 4.63 8.47
CA PRO A 58 -17.03 5.22 9.61
C PRO A 58 -18.15 4.27 10.03
N GLU A 59 -18.14 3.90 11.30
CA GLU A 59 -19.16 3.10 11.96
C GLU A 59 -20.52 3.84 11.86
N PRO A 60 -21.63 3.12 11.58
CA PRO A 60 -22.92 3.72 11.21
C PRO A 60 -23.60 4.49 12.33
#